data_AF-H1Y5P0-F1
#
_entry.id   AF-H1Y5P0-F1
#
_cell.length_a   1.000
_cell.length_b   1.000
_cell.length_c   1.000
_cell.angle_alpha   90.00
_cell.angle_beta   90.00
_cell.angle_gamma   90.00
#
_symmetry.space_group_name_H-M   'P 1'
#
loop_
_entity.id
_entity.type
_entity.pdbx_description
1 polymer ?
#
loop_
_entity_poly.entity_id
_entity_poly.type
_entity_poly.pdbx_seq_one_letter_code
_entity_poly.pdbx_strand_id
1 'polypeptide(L)'
;MKFKLHALEFEVEGNQDVVKEEFKNFNENILSHIISTVNITANAPTMSPKGVSSVSRGLIELDDTTNAYSETVGNQDYPILKDVKLRDLPKSETEWLLTYAFYGSGFGSKEFTKENLIQLYEETDRKDANRTANLSNNIKSLVTSQYIKSTNATNFIILEKGKNKAADILAGKSVSNPTQRKIKKGGASKSNSEQTSAKEATKTSKGKSSAKTGVNFVDQKFALAEISALKSYYGLKAPKSQNEEVLVFLNWYAEHKNSDGASVEEIMYMFKVVTKNVPNALQQVLINLKGPKSNLIDKDDNNKFNLTSLGAMFVADNLPKS
;
A
#
# COMPACT_ATOMS: atom_id res chain seq x y z
N MET A 1 45.81 32.10 -9.57
CA MET A 1 45.83 31.61 -8.17
C MET A 1 46.11 30.12 -8.18
N LYS A 2 46.97 29.64 -7.29
CA LYS A 2 47.36 28.22 -7.24
C LYS A 2 46.69 27.52 -6.06
N PHE A 3 46.04 26.39 -6.33
CA PHE A 3 45.37 25.55 -5.35
C PHE A 3 45.97 24.14 -5.38
N LYS A 4 46.23 23.57 -4.21
CA LYS A 4 46.72 22.20 -4.08
C LYS A 4 45.64 21.32 -3.45
N LEU A 5 45.28 20.25 -4.14
CA LEU A 5 44.42 19.19 -3.62
C LEU A 5 45.18 17.87 -3.69
N HIS A 6 45.66 17.40 -2.54
CA HIS A 6 46.58 16.25 -2.43
C HIS A 6 47.80 16.38 -3.36
N ALA A 7 47.90 15.52 -4.38
CA ALA A 7 49.02 15.46 -5.32
C ALA A 7 48.81 16.30 -6.60
N LEU A 8 47.66 16.98 -6.73
CA LEU A 8 47.30 17.77 -7.90
C LEU A 8 47.36 19.27 -7.58
N GLU A 9 48.01 20.04 -8.45
CA GLU A 9 48.13 21.49 -8.35
C GLU A 9 47.37 22.13 -9.53
N PHE A 10 46.47 23.04 -9.20
CA PHE A 10 45.63 23.75 -10.16
C PHE A 10 45.98 25.22 -10.14
N GLU A 11 46.19 25.81 -11.32
CA GLU A 11 46.34 27.24 -11.48
C GLU A 11 45.10 27.79 -12.17
N VAL A 12 44.35 28.64 -11.46
CA VAL A 12 43.09 29.21 -11.94
C VAL A 12 43.20 30.74 -11.91
N GLU A 13 42.86 31.37 -13.02
CA GLU A 13 42.86 32.82 -13.18
C GLU A 13 41.43 33.37 -13.04
N GLY A 14 41.25 34.44 -12.26
CA GLY A 14 39.94 35.01 -11.96
C GLY A 14 39.92 35.86 -10.68
N ASN A 15 38.75 36.43 -10.36
CA ASN A 15 38.55 37.24 -9.15
C ASN A 15 38.73 36.37 -7.89
N GLN A 16 39.61 36.78 -6.99
CA GLN A 16 40.05 36.00 -5.83
C GLN A 16 38.94 35.52 -4.92
N ASP A 17 37.92 36.33 -4.69
CA ASP A 17 36.86 35.99 -3.74
C ASP A 17 35.89 34.97 -4.33
N VAL A 18 35.55 35.15 -5.61
CA VAL A 18 34.70 34.20 -6.36
C VAL A 18 35.38 32.86 -6.52
N VAL A 19 36.68 32.85 -6.88
CA VAL A 19 37.42 31.59 -7.06
C VAL A 19 37.59 30.85 -5.74
N LYS A 20 37.74 31.53 -4.60
CA LYS A 20 37.78 30.89 -3.28
C LYS A 20 36.43 30.31 -2.87
N GLU A 21 35.34 31.02 -3.13
CA GLU A 21 33.98 30.55 -2.85
C GLU A 21 33.64 29.31 -3.68
N GLU A 22 33.90 29.36 -4.98
CA GLU A 22 33.69 28.24 -5.89
C GLU A 22 34.61 27.06 -5.54
N PHE A 23 35.88 27.31 -5.17
CA PHE A 23 36.77 26.24 -4.73
C PHE A 23 36.32 25.62 -3.41
N LYS A 24 35.74 26.39 -2.49
CA LYS A 24 35.18 25.87 -1.23
C LYS A 24 33.93 25.03 -1.50
N ASN A 25 33.01 25.52 -2.32
CA ASN A 25 31.82 24.79 -2.77
C ASN A 25 32.19 23.51 -3.54
N PHE A 26 33.26 23.56 -4.34
CA PHE A 26 33.80 22.41 -5.06
C PHE A 26 34.44 21.40 -4.09
N ASN A 27 35.24 21.85 -3.12
CA ASN A 27 35.90 20.97 -2.16
C ASN A 27 34.88 20.24 -1.26
N GLU A 28 33.82 20.93 -0.82
CA GLU A 28 32.77 20.35 0.03
C GLU A 28 31.90 19.35 -0.75
N ASN A 29 31.53 19.64 -2.00
CA ASN A 29 30.69 18.75 -2.80
C ASN A 29 31.45 17.57 -3.42
N ILE A 30 32.68 17.79 -3.91
CA ILE A 30 33.43 16.75 -4.62
C ILE A 30 34.16 15.80 -3.66
N LEU A 31 34.71 16.26 -2.54
CA LEU A 31 35.35 15.33 -1.59
C LEU A 31 34.34 14.31 -1.03
N SER A 32 33.08 14.70 -0.83
CA SER A 32 32.02 13.78 -0.44
C SER A 32 31.73 12.70 -1.50
N HIS A 33 31.83 13.06 -2.79
CA HIS A 33 31.58 12.16 -3.92
C HIS A 33 32.79 11.30 -4.32
N ILE A 34 34.02 11.80 -4.13
CA ILE A 34 35.24 11.05 -4.46
C ILE A 34 35.59 10.07 -3.34
N ILE A 35 35.45 10.44 -2.07
CA ILE A 35 35.71 9.51 -0.95
C ILE A 35 34.70 8.35 -0.96
N SER A 36 33.46 8.58 -1.40
CA SER A 36 32.44 7.52 -1.52
C SER A 36 32.65 6.60 -2.72
N THR A 37 33.43 7.01 -3.74
CA THR A 37 33.67 6.21 -4.96
C THR A 37 35.02 5.50 -4.98
N VAL A 38 36.01 5.96 -4.22
CA VAL A 38 37.32 5.32 -4.14
C VAL A 38 37.45 4.53 -2.84
N ASN A 39 37.21 3.21 -2.93
CA ASN A 39 37.60 2.27 -1.89
C ASN A 39 39.13 2.12 -1.90
N ILE A 40 39.85 3.12 -1.37
CA ILE A 40 41.31 3.02 -1.19
C ILE A 40 41.55 2.12 0.01
N THR A 41 41.75 0.83 -0.27
CA THR A 41 42.35 -0.12 0.66
C THR A 41 43.81 0.29 0.88
N ALA A 42 44.05 1.25 1.76
CA ALA A 42 45.39 1.55 2.26
C ALA A 42 45.65 0.66 3.48
N ASN A 43 46.26 -0.50 3.22
CA ASN A 43 46.98 -1.26 4.23
C ASN A 43 48.13 -0.40 4.80
N ALA A 44 48.13 -0.15 6.11
CA ALA A 44 49.34 0.13 6.90
C ALA A 44 49.02 0.03 8.41
N PRO A 45 50.02 -0.30 9.26
CA PRO A 45 49.84 -1.22 10.37
C PRO A 45 49.53 -0.56 11.72
N THR A 46 48.97 -1.39 12.60
CA THR A 46 48.81 -1.20 14.05
C THR A 46 50.14 -0.86 14.74
N MET A 47 50.20 0.31 15.38
CA MET A 47 50.95 0.53 16.63
C MET A 47 50.24 1.56 17.51
N SER A 48 49.97 1.16 18.75
CA SER A 48 49.57 2.01 19.87
C SER A 48 50.83 2.44 20.68
N PRO A 49 50.70 3.14 21.83
CA PRO A 49 50.66 4.59 21.98
C PRO A 49 51.85 5.15 22.81
N LYS A 50 52.08 6.46 22.76
CA LYS A 50 52.89 7.31 23.68
C LYS A 50 52.79 8.74 23.12
N GLY A 51 52.51 9.83 23.81
CA GLY A 51 52.36 10.18 25.22
C GLY A 51 52.58 11.70 25.31
N VAL A 52 52.05 12.32 26.37
CA VAL A 52 52.46 13.62 26.97
C VAL A 52 51.82 14.92 26.43
N SER A 53 50.97 15.48 27.33
CA SER A 53 50.79 16.90 27.74
C SER A 53 50.40 17.93 26.66
N SER A 54 49.47 18.87 26.86
CA SER A 54 49.22 19.69 28.06
C SER A 54 47.93 20.53 27.91
N VAL A 55 47.17 20.70 29.01
CA VAL A 55 46.69 21.99 29.61
C VAL A 55 45.97 22.98 28.64
N SER A 56 44.75 23.49 28.82
CA SER A 56 44.04 23.94 30.04
C SER A 56 42.55 24.26 29.77
N ARG A 57 41.81 24.29 30.90
CA ARG A 57 40.45 24.80 31.18
C ARG A 57 40.02 26.07 30.45
N GLY A 58 38.72 26.13 30.13
CA GLY A 58 37.92 27.35 29.96
C GLY A 58 36.42 27.00 29.96
N LEU A 59 35.65 27.72 30.77
CA LEU A 59 34.27 27.45 31.22
C LEU A 59 33.35 28.55 30.64
N ILE A 60 32.04 28.26 30.48
CA ILE A 60 30.91 29.21 30.30
C ILE A 60 30.72 29.67 28.82
N GLU A 61 29.54 29.79 28.19
CA GLU A 61 28.15 30.00 28.62
C GLU A 61 27.15 29.45 27.59
N LEU A 62 25.95 29.12 28.05
CA LEU A 62 24.76 28.88 27.23
C LEU A 62 24.31 30.20 26.60
N ASP A 63 24.04 30.19 25.30
CA ASP A 63 23.08 31.13 24.72
C ASP A 63 21.96 30.34 24.05
N ASP A 64 20.75 30.67 24.48
CA ASP A 64 19.49 30.02 24.20
C ASP A 64 18.84 30.83 23.09
N THR A 65 18.72 30.27 21.89
CA THR A 65 17.65 30.47 20.91
C THR A 65 18.10 30.04 19.52
N THR A 66 17.51 28.95 19.03
CA THR A 66 16.81 28.85 17.72
C THR A 66 16.75 27.40 17.27
N ASN A 67 15.51 26.89 17.19
CA ASN A 67 15.07 25.73 16.41
C ASN A 67 16.12 24.63 16.16
N ALA A 68 16.19 23.68 17.10
CA ALA A 68 16.74 22.36 16.84
C ALA A 68 15.84 21.64 15.81
N TYR A 69 16.10 21.90 14.52
CA TYR A 69 15.91 20.90 13.48
C TYR A 69 16.67 19.67 13.95
N SER A 70 15.93 18.61 14.30
CA SER A 70 16.51 17.33 14.65
C SER A 70 17.44 16.88 13.52
N GLU A 71 18.74 16.81 13.82
CA GLU A 71 19.72 16.12 12.99
C GLU A 71 19.18 14.72 12.69
N THR A 72 18.80 14.51 11.44
CA THR A 72 18.50 13.18 10.94
C THR A 72 19.83 12.49 10.74
N VAL A 73 20.13 11.54 11.63
CA VAL A 73 21.18 10.54 11.43
C VAL A 73 20.90 9.87 10.08
N GLY A 74 21.65 10.28 9.06
CA GLY A 74 21.46 9.87 7.68
C GLY A 74 21.82 8.41 7.48
N ASN A 75 20.81 7.54 7.44
CA ASN A 75 20.97 6.20 6.91
C ASN A 75 20.96 6.29 5.37
N GLN A 76 22.10 6.05 4.73
CA GLN A 76 22.41 6.29 3.31
C GLN A 76 21.64 5.42 2.29
N ASP A 77 20.56 4.73 2.69
CA ASP A 77 19.90 3.74 1.84
C ASP A 77 18.65 4.25 1.10
N TYR A 78 18.10 5.41 1.48
CA TYR A 78 16.81 5.88 0.98
C TYR A 78 16.87 7.32 0.43
N PRO A 79 16.16 7.63 -0.68
CA PRO A 79 16.14 8.97 -1.26
C PRO A 79 15.52 9.99 -0.30
N ILE A 80 15.75 11.28 -0.50
CA ILE A 80 15.05 12.31 0.28
C ILE A 80 13.58 12.43 -0.16
N LEU A 81 12.69 12.84 0.74
CA LEU A 81 11.25 12.88 0.47
C LEU A 81 10.88 13.79 -0.71
N LYS A 82 11.66 14.86 -0.95
CA LYS A 82 11.51 15.75 -2.12
C LYS A 82 11.74 15.00 -3.43
N ASP A 83 12.72 14.10 -3.49
CA ASP A 83 13.00 13.29 -4.68
C ASP A 83 11.90 12.26 -4.91
N VAL A 84 11.37 11.67 -3.84
CA VAL A 84 10.23 10.75 -3.91
C VAL A 84 9.01 11.42 -4.53
N LYS A 85 8.76 12.70 -4.17
CA LYS A 85 7.73 13.56 -4.80
C LYS A 85 8.05 13.85 -6.26
N LEU A 86 9.27 14.30 -6.57
CA LEU A 86 9.66 14.68 -7.93
C LEU A 86 9.54 13.51 -8.90
N ARG A 87 9.91 12.30 -8.45
CA ARG A 87 9.86 11.07 -9.25
C ARG A 87 8.51 10.37 -9.24
N ASP A 88 7.54 10.90 -8.49
CA ASP A 88 6.20 10.34 -8.29
C ASP A 88 6.22 8.83 -8.03
N LEU A 89 7.10 8.38 -7.11
CA LEU A 89 7.31 6.94 -6.88
C LEU A 89 6.06 6.24 -6.32
N PRO A 90 5.38 6.77 -5.28
CA PRO A 90 4.17 6.18 -4.76
C PRO A 90 2.98 6.41 -5.71
N LYS A 91 2.27 5.34 -6.08
CA LYS A 91 1.24 5.36 -7.12
C LYS A 91 -0.20 5.49 -6.62
N SER A 92 -0.38 5.44 -5.30
CA SER A 92 -1.68 5.63 -4.66
C SER A 92 -1.56 6.44 -3.39
N GLU A 93 -2.67 7.02 -2.93
CA GLU A 93 -2.69 7.80 -1.68
C GLU A 93 -2.29 6.96 -0.47
N THR A 94 -2.63 5.67 -0.47
CA THR A 94 -2.22 4.72 0.58
C THR A 94 -0.71 4.49 0.56
N GLU A 95 -0.09 4.40 -0.62
CA GLU A 95 1.37 4.29 -0.75
C GLU A 95 2.09 5.58 -0.36
N TRP A 96 1.52 6.74 -0.70
CA TRP A 96 1.99 8.03 -0.19
C TRP A 96 1.99 8.06 1.32
N LEU A 97 0.90 7.60 1.94
CA LEU A 97 0.79 7.54 3.40
C LEU A 97 1.79 6.58 4.05
N LEU A 98 2.03 5.42 3.43
CA LEU A 98 3.03 4.46 3.90
C LEU A 98 4.44 5.06 3.81
N THR A 99 4.71 5.80 2.74
CA THR A 99 5.97 6.52 2.55
C THR A 99 6.15 7.55 3.67
N TYR A 100 5.16 8.40 3.92
CA TYR A 100 5.23 9.37 5.02
C TYR A 100 5.37 8.72 6.39
N ALA A 101 4.64 7.64 6.65
CA ALA A 101 4.84 6.87 7.88
C ALA A 101 6.29 6.42 8.02
N PHE A 102 6.89 5.92 6.93
CA PHE A 102 8.28 5.45 6.90
C PHE A 102 9.28 6.57 7.23
N TYR A 103 9.16 7.75 6.64
CA TYR A 103 10.03 8.88 6.99
C TYR A 103 9.74 9.43 8.40
N GLY A 104 8.47 9.59 8.75
CA GLY A 104 8.04 10.12 10.06
C GLY A 104 8.41 9.22 11.25
N SER A 105 8.66 7.94 11.00
CA SER A 105 9.14 6.97 11.99
C SER A 105 10.67 6.82 12.02
N GLY A 106 11.42 7.61 11.24
CA GLY A 106 12.86 7.41 11.08
C GLY A 106 13.15 6.04 10.46
N PHE A 107 12.56 5.79 9.29
CA PHE A 107 12.69 4.55 8.51
C PHE A 107 12.13 3.30 9.21
N GLY A 108 11.05 3.48 9.99
CA GLY A 108 10.37 2.40 10.71
C GLY A 108 11.03 2.00 12.03
N SER A 109 11.83 2.89 12.62
CA SER A 109 12.54 2.66 13.90
C SER A 109 11.75 3.17 15.11
N LYS A 110 10.96 4.23 14.93
CA LYS A 110 10.20 4.91 15.99
C LYS A 110 8.69 4.84 15.74
N GLU A 111 7.91 5.19 16.75
CA GLU A 111 6.48 5.41 16.58
C GLU A 111 6.22 6.72 15.83
N PHE A 112 5.08 6.81 15.17
CA PHE A 112 4.60 8.03 14.52
C PHE A 112 3.12 8.25 14.82
N THR A 113 2.66 9.49 14.71
CA THR A 113 1.27 9.88 14.93
C THR A 113 0.62 10.38 13.64
N LYS A 114 -0.69 10.68 13.71
CA LYS A 114 -1.43 11.25 12.58
C LYS A 114 -0.93 12.66 12.26
N GLU A 115 -0.54 13.40 13.28
CA GLU A 115 -0.02 14.76 13.18
C GLU A 115 1.31 14.77 12.41
N ASN A 116 2.19 13.79 12.65
CA ASN A 116 3.41 13.63 11.84
C ASN A 116 3.10 13.44 10.35
N LEU A 117 2.07 12.66 10.01
CA LEU A 117 1.67 12.48 8.60
C LEU A 117 1.15 13.78 7.98
N ILE A 118 0.37 14.56 8.73
CA ILE A 118 -0.16 15.85 8.27
C ILE A 118 0.98 16.84 8.03
N GLN A 119 1.98 16.87 8.92
CA GLN A 119 3.17 17.69 8.73
C GLN A 119 3.93 17.30 7.45
N LEU A 120 4.12 16.01 7.19
CA LEU A 120 4.79 15.55 5.97
C LEU A 120 4.00 15.87 4.68
N TYR A 121 2.67 15.95 4.76
CA TYR A 121 1.86 16.49 3.67
C TYR A 121 2.13 17.96 3.40
N GLU A 122 2.36 18.76 4.44
CA GLU A 122 2.69 20.19 4.32
C GLU A 122 4.08 20.36 3.73
N GLU A 123 5.08 19.66 4.28
CA GLU A 123 6.47 19.70 3.83
C GLU A 123 6.65 19.27 2.36
N THR A 124 5.71 18.48 1.84
CA THR A 124 5.71 18.04 0.44
C THR A 124 4.69 18.78 -0.43
N ASP A 125 4.09 19.89 0.02
CA ASP A 125 3.03 20.64 -0.68
C ASP A 125 1.91 19.75 -1.24
N ARG A 126 1.59 18.67 -0.52
CA ARG A 126 0.54 17.71 -0.89
C ARG A 126 -0.66 17.76 0.05
N LYS A 127 -0.65 18.63 1.05
CA LYS A 127 -1.82 18.86 1.91
C LYS A 127 -2.98 19.38 1.07
N ASP A 128 -4.09 18.66 1.15
CA ASP A 128 -5.36 19.05 0.54
C ASP A 128 -6.52 18.65 1.48
N ALA A 129 -7.64 19.36 1.37
CA ALA A 129 -8.83 19.10 2.17
C ALA A 129 -9.35 17.66 1.98
N ASN A 130 -9.34 17.16 0.74
CA ASN A 130 -9.83 15.80 0.46
C ASN A 130 -8.88 14.72 1.00
N ARG A 131 -7.56 14.96 0.92
CA ARG A 131 -6.54 14.04 1.44
C ARG A 131 -6.60 13.95 2.97
N THR A 132 -6.75 15.10 3.62
CA THR A 132 -6.87 15.20 5.07
C THR A 132 -8.17 14.54 5.57
N ALA A 133 -9.29 14.79 4.89
CA ALA A 133 -10.58 14.15 5.22
C ALA A 133 -10.53 12.62 5.07
N ASN A 134 -9.79 12.11 4.07
CA ASN A 134 -9.63 10.68 3.82
C ASN A 134 -8.47 10.03 4.59
N LEU A 135 -7.68 10.80 5.34
CA LEU A 135 -6.51 10.32 6.07
C LEU A 135 -6.84 9.12 6.96
N SER A 136 -7.92 9.22 7.75
CA SER A 136 -8.35 8.13 8.64
C SER A 136 -8.71 6.85 7.89
N ASN A 137 -9.28 6.95 6.68
CA ASN A 137 -9.63 5.79 5.87
C ASN A 137 -8.38 5.13 5.27
N ASN A 138 -7.42 5.95 4.82
CA ASN A 138 -6.14 5.46 4.31
C ASN A 138 -5.29 4.81 5.40
N ILE A 139 -5.24 5.38 6.61
CA ILE A 139 -4.60 4.76 7.78
C ILE A 139 -5.25 3.41 8.10
N LYS A 140 -6.58 3.34 8.13
CA LYS A 140 -7.30 2.05 8.31
C LYS A 140 -6.91 1.04 7.23
N SER A 141 -6.73 1.47 5.98
CA SER A 141 -6.25 0.60 4.92
C SER A 141 -4.85 0.06 5.20
N LEU A 142 -3.92 0.91 5.65
CA LEU A 142 -2.56 0.48 6.02
C LEU A 142 -2.55 -0.52 7.19
N VAL A 143 -3.40 -0.30 8.19
CA VAL A 143 -3.59 -1.24 9.30
C VAL A 143 -4.15 -2.57 8.80
N THR A 144 -5.19 -2.52 7.96
CA THR A 144 -5.84 -3.72 7.39
C THR A 144 -4.87 -4.52 6.51
N SER A 145 -4.01 -3.84 5.74
CA SER A 145 -2.97 -4.46 4.92
C SER A 145 -1.78 -4.99 5.71
N GLN A 146 -1.76 -4.80 7.04
CA GLN A 146 -0.67 -5.16 7.95
C GLN A 146 0.66 -4.47 7.61
N TYR A 147 0.60 -3.24 7.09
CA TYR A 147 1.80 -2.43 6.90
C TYR A 147 2.16 -1.64 8.15
N ILE A 148 1.14 -1.23 8.92
CA ILE A 148 1.31 -0.52 10.19
C ILE A 148 0.43 -1.16 11.27
N LYS A 149 0.76 -0.91 12.53
CA LYS A 149 -0.02 -1.34 13.70
C LYS A 149 -0.15 -0.18 14.67
N SER A 150 -1.31 -0.05 15.31
CA SER A 150 -1.51 0.89 16.41
C SER A 150 -0.92 0.31 17.69
N THR A 151 -0.05 1.07 18.37
CA THR A 151 0.47 0.74 19.71
C THR A 151 -0.39 1.36 20.79
N ASN A 152 -0.92 2.57 20.52
CA ASN A 152 -1.89 3.27 21.35
C ASN A 152 -2.94 3.98 20.49
N ALA A 153 -3.93 4.65 21.09
CA ALA A 153 -5.00 5.36 20.38
C ALA A 153 -4.49 6.38 19.35
N THR A 154 -3.31 6.96 19.59
CA THR A 154 -2.69 8.00 18.75
C THR A 154 -1.44 7.55 18.01
N ASN A 155 -0.76 6.51 18.50
CA ASN A 155 0.57 6.12 18.05
C ASN A 155 0.52 4.86 17.19
N PHE A 156 1.37 4.84 16.17
CA PHE A 156 1.49 3.76 15.21
C PHE A 156 2.96 3.36 15.01
N ILE A 157 3.18 2.08 14.72
CA ILE A 157 4.46 1.52 14.32
C ILE A 157 4.35 0.90 12.93
N ILE A 158 5.47 0.83 12.21
CA ILE A 158 5.55 0.14 10.92
C ILE A 158 5.96 -1.31 11.15
N LEU A 159 5.20 -2.23 10.55
CA LEU A 159 5.52 -3.65 10.57
C LEU A 159 6.53 -3.99 9.47
N GLU A 160 7.18 -5.14 9.58
CA GLU A 160 8.20 -5.60 8.60
C GLU A 160 7.67 -5.59 7.15
N LYS A 161 6.43 -6.04 6.97
CA LYS A 161 5.75 -6.00 5.68
C LYS A 161 5.60 -4.58 5.12
N GLY A 162 5.36 -3.60 5.99
CA GLY A 162 5.29 -2.19 5.64
C GLY A 162 6.65 -1.62 5.25
N LYS A 163 7.73 -2.00 5.96
CA LYS A 163 9.10 -1.61 5.62
C LYS A 163 9.50 -2.14 4.24
N ASN A 164 9.26 -3.42 3.98
CA ASN A 164 9.53 -4.04 2.68
C ASN A 164 8.76 -3.36 1.55
N LYS A 165 7.47 -3.08 1.76
CA LYS A 165 6.66 -2.38 0.76
C LYS A 165 7.11 -0.93 0.55
N ALA A 166 7.53 -0.23 1.60
CA ALA A 166 8.11 1.11 1.47
C ALA A 166 9.42 1.07 0.67
N ALA A 167 10.32 0.12 0.95
CA ALA A 167 11.54 -0.07 0.19
C ALA A 167 11.26 -0.36 -1.30
N ASP A 168 10.28 -1.20 -1.61
CA ASP A 168 9.86 -1.45 -3.01
C ASP A 168 9.34 -0.19 -3.71
N ILE A 169 8.57 0.65 -3.01
CA ILE A 169 8.08 1.93 -3.54
C ILE A 169 9.26 2.85 -3.84
N LEU A 170 10.19 2.98 -2.89
CA LEU A 170 11.37 3.85 -3.02
C LEU A 170 12.34 3.35 -4.10
N ALA A 171 12.38 2.04 -4.36
CA ALA A 171 13.10 1.43 -5.47
C ALA A 171 12.38 1.60 -6.82
N GLY A 172 11.22 2.27 -6.87
CA GLY A 172 10.44 2.48 -8.10
C GLY A 172 9.70 1.23 -8.61
N LYS A 173 9.58 0.18 -7.80
CA LYS A 173 8.87 -1.06 -8.16
C LYS A 173 7.36 -0.97 -7.93
N SER A 174 6.84 0.21 -7.58
CA SER A 174 5.40 0.39 -7.41
C SER A 174 4.70 0.44 -8.77
N VAL A 175 3.78 -0.50 -8.97
CA VAL A 175 2.91 -0.54 -10.14
C VAL A 175 1.54 0.04 -9.76
N SER A 176 1.12 1.08 -10.49
CA SER A 176 -0.26 1.56 -10.41
C SER A 176 -1.17 0.48 -11.00
N ASN A 177 -1.94 -0.22 -10.17
CA ASN A 177 -3.09 -0.95 -10.72
C ASN A 177 -4.08 0.11 -11.23
N PRO A 178 -4.36 0.19 -12.54
CA PRO A 178 -5.29 1.17 -13.05
C PRO A 178 -6.67 0.85 -12.49
N THR A 179 -7.11 1.64 -11.52
CA THR A 179 -8.49 1.63 -11.05
C THR A 179 -9.36 1.95 -12.25
N GLN A 180 -10.06 0.95 -12.80
CA GLN A 180 -11.05 1.15 -13.85
C GLN A 180 -12.10 2.14 -13.34
N ARG A 181 -11.95 3.42 -13.69
CA ARG A 181 -12.97 4.43 -13.47
C ARG A 181 -14.16 4.01 -14.31
N LYS A 182 -15.24 3.56 -13.68
CA LYS A 182 -16.53 3.35 -14.35
C LYS A 182 -16.96 4.70 -14.92
N ILE A 183 -16.88 4.83 -16.25
CA ILE A 183 -17.50 5.93 -16.98
C ILE A 183 -19.01 5.81 -16.73
N LYS A 184 -19.57 6.76 -15.96
CA LYS A 184 -21.02 6.93 -15.90
C LYS A 184 -21.48 7.34 -17.30
N LYS A 185 -22.14 6.44 -18.03
CA LYS A 185 -22.92 6.82 -19.22
C LYS A 185 -24.05 7.74 -18.76
N GLY A 186 -24.04 8.98 -19.24
CA GLY A 186 -25.12 9.93 -19.05
C GLY A 186 -26.42 9.39 -19.67
N GLY A 187 -27.48 9.39 -18.88
CA GLY A 187 -28.83 9.14 -19.37
C GLY A 187 -29.32 10.34 -20.16
N ALA A 188 -29.83 10.08 -21.35
CA ALA A 188 -30.38 11.07 -22.26
C ALA A 188 -31.56 11.81 -21.62
N SER A 189 -31.54 13.13 -21.80
CA SER A 189 -32.62 14.05 -21.46
C SER A 189 -33.84 13.77 -22.35
N LYS A 190 -35.02 13.63 -21.74
CA LYS A 190 -36.31 13.81 -22.43
C LYS A 190 -37.23 14.61 -21.52
N SER A 191 -37.50 15.83 -21.97
CA SER A 191 -38.49 16.77 -21.47
C SER A 191 -39.92 16.21 -21.59
N ASN A 192 -40.79 16.40 -20.58
CA ASN A 192 -41.74 17.53 -20.56
C ASN A 192 -42.56 17.62 -19.24
N SER A 193 -42.75 18.87 -18.79
CA SER A 193 -43.88 19.51 -18.03
C SER A 193 -44.58 18.75 -16.87
N GLU A 194 -44.39 19.18 -15.61
CA GLU A 194 -45.26 20.11 -14.80
C GLU A 194 -46.44 19.37 -14.12
N GLN A 195 -46.85 19.57 -12.86
CA GLN A 195 -46.56 20.55 -11.81
C GLN A 195 -47.20 20.06 -10.46
N THR A 196 -46.74 20.62 -9.33
CA THR A 196 -47.39 20.68 -7.98
C THR A 196 -47.29 19.41 -7.10
N SER A 197 -47.07 19.39 -5.77
CA SER A 197 -47.04 20.39 -4.68
C SER A 197 -46.17 19.87 -3.51
N ALA A 198 -45.75 20.79 -2.63
CA ALA A 198 -44.88 20.61 -1.47
C ALA A 198 -45.28 19.57 -0.40
N LYS A 199 -44.28 18.97 0.27
CA LYS A 199 -44.19 18.93 1.75
C LYS A 199 -42.81 18.53 2.30
N GLU A 200 -42.54 19.13 3.45
CA GLU A 200 -41.35 19.16 4.29
C GLU A 200 -40.77 17.83 4.82
N ALA A 201 -39.46 17.94 5.09
CA ALA A 201 -38.71 17.48 6.27
C ALA A 201 -38.52 15.98 6.57
N THR A 202 -37.23 15.63 6.58
CA THR A 202 -36.53 14.75 7.54
C THR A 202 -37.03 13.31 7.73
N LYS A 203 -36.17 12.36 7.33
CA LYS A 203 -35.48 11.48 8.29
C LYS A 203 -34.35 10.70 7.63
N THR A 204 -33.17 10.96 8.16
CA THR A 204 -31.98 10.12 8.11
C THR A 204 -32.31 8.70 8.54
N SER A 205 -31.99 7.71 7.70
CA SER A 205 -31.79 6.34 8.17
C SER A 205 -30.40 5.87 7.77
N LYS A 206 -29.59 5.67 8.82
CA LYS A 206 -28.26 5.09 8.81
C LYS A 206 -28.27 3.78 8.02
N GLY A 207 -27.67 3.81 6.83
CA GLY A 207 -27.17 2.59 6.19
C GLY A 207 -26.01 2.04 7.01
N LYS A 208 -26.28 1.00 7.80
CA LYS A 208 -25.29 0.21 8.52
C LYS A 208 -24.38 -0.45 7.47
N SER A 209 -23.26 0.19 7.14
CA SER A 209 -22.25 -0.39 6.25
C SER A 209 -21.64 -1.59 6.95
N SER A 210 -21.87 -2.77 6.38
CA SER A 210 -21.28 -4.02 6.87
C SER A 210 -19.77 -3.88 6.90
N ALA A 211 -19.19 -4.17 8.07
CA ALA A 211 -17.76 -4.22 8.29
C ALA A 211 -17.07 -5.04 7.18
N LYS A 212 -16.02 -4.47 6.58
CA LYS A 212 -15.05 -5.27 5.82
C LYS A 212 -14.29 -6.13 6.82
N THR A 213 -14.75 -7.36 7.01
CA THR A 213 -14.00 -8.41 7.69
C THR A 213 -12.72 -8.65 6.90
N GLY A 214 -11.59 -8.17 7.43
CA GLY A 214 -10.28 -8.60 6.97
C GLY A 214 -10.12 -10.07 7.32
N VAL A 215 -10.05 -10.92 6.29
CA VAL A 215 -9.87 -12.37 6.47
C VAL A 215 -8.38 -12.64 6.67
N ASN A 216 -8.01 -13.12 7.86
CA ASN A 216 -6.78 -13.89 8.04
C ASN A 216 -6.91 -15.18 7.21
N PHE A 217 -6.10 -15.32 6.16
CA PHE A 217 -6.01 -16.59 5.43
C PHE A 217 -5.24 -17.58 6.30
N VAL A 218 -5.99 -18.46 6.98
CA VAL A 218 -5.45 -19.71 7.49
C VAL A 218 -5.23 -20.60 6.27
N ASP A 219 -3.97 -20.93 6.00
CA ASP A 219 -3.55 -21.84 4.94
C ASP A 219 -3.92 -23.28 5.33
N GLN A 220 -5.20 -23.64 5.15
CA GLN A 220 -5.69 -25.02 5.15
C GLN A 220 -7.17 -25.02 4.77
N LYS A 221 -7.50 -25.16 3.48
CA LYS A 221 -8.88 -25.53 3.05
C LYS A 221 -8.98 -26.49 1.87
N PHE A 222 -7.91 -26.72 1.10
CA PHE A 222 -7.90 -27.78 0.08
C PHE A 222 -6.55 -28.48 0.01
N ALA A 223 -6.55 -29.82 -0.08
CA ALA A 223 -5.35 -30.58 -0.40
C ALA A 223 -4.97 -30.39 -1.88
N LEU A 224 -3.69 -30.60 -2.23
CA LEU A 224 -3.21 -30.42 -3.61
C LEU A 224 -3.97 -31.28 -4.64
N ALA A 225 -4.38 -32.49 -4.24
CA ALA A 225 -5.22 -33.36 -5.06
C ALA A 225 -6.60 -32.75 -5.33
N GLU A 226 -7.21 -32.12 -4.32
CA GLU A 226 -8.52 -31.48 -4.44
C GLU A 226 -8.46 -30.25 -5.35
N ILE A 227 -7.39 -29.45 -5.27
CA ILE A 227 -7.18 -28.31 -6.16
C ILE A 227 -7.05 -28.79 -7.62
N SER A 228 -6.35 -29.90 -7.83
CA SER A 228 -6.18 -30.48 -9.17
C SER A 228 -7.51 -31.01 -9.72
N ALA A 229 -8.28 -31.72 -8.89
CA ALA A 229 -9.62 -32.20 -9.25
C ALA A 229 -10.58 -31.05 -9.57
N LEU A 230 -10.58 -30.00 -8.74
CA LEU A 230 -11.41 -28.80 -8.95
C LEU A 230 -11.08 -28.10 -10.29
N LYS A 231 -9.79 -27.97 -10.64
CA LYS A 231 -9.39 -27.38 -11.92
C LYS A 231 -9.86 -28.21 -13.11
N SER A 232 -9.72 -29.53 -13.04
CA SER A 232 -10.21 -30.44 -14.08
C SER A 232 -11.73 -30.35 -14.22
N TYR A 233 -12.45 -30.34 -13.11
CA TYR A 233 -13.91 -30.19 -13.08
C TYR A 233 -14.37 -28.86 -13.68
N TYR A 234 -13.72 -27.76 -13.30
CA TYR A 234 -14.01 -26.44 -13.86
C TYR A 234 -13.75 -26.39 -15.37
N GLY A 235 -12.64 -26.99 -15.83
CA GLY A 235 -12.32 -27.09 -17.25
C GLY A 235 -13.35 -27.89 -18.05
N LEU A 236 -13.86 -28.99 -17.47
CA LEU A 236 -14.93 -29.80 -18.06
C LEU A 236 -16.24 -29.00 -18.19
N LYS A 237 -16.61 -28.24 -17.15
CA LYS A 237 -17.86 -27.46 -17.13
C LYS A 237 -17.80 -26.16 -17.94
N ALA A 238 -16.60 -25.62 -18.16
CA ALA A 238 -16.32 -24.46 -19.00
C ALA A 238 -17.30 -23.26 -18.80
N PRO A 239 -17.46 -22.75 -17.56
CA PRO A 239 -18.36 -21.63 -17.30
C PRO A 239 -17.90 -20.36 -18.01
N LYS A 240 -18.86 -19.55 -18.50
CA LYS A 240 -18.62 -18.33 -19.30
C LYS A 240 -18.93 -17.04 -18.54
N SER A 241 -19.50 -17.13 -17.34
CA SER A 241 -19.86 -15.97 -16.53
C SER A 241 -19.58 -16.22 -15.04
N GLN A 242 -19.38 -15.14 -14.28
CA GLN A 242 -19.18 -15.23 -12.82
C GLN A 242 -20.32 -15.94 -12.09
N ASN A 243 -21.54 -15.86 -12.63
CA ASN A 243 -22.68 -16.59 -12.12
C ASN A 243 -22.50 -18.10 -12.31
N GLU A 244 -22.16 -18.53 -13.54
CA GLU A 244 -21.90 -19.93 -13.86
C GLU A 244 -20.68 -20.46 -13.08
N GLU A 245 -19.63 -19.65 -12.90
CA GLU A 245 -18.45 -20.01 -12.10
C GLU A 245 -18.81 -20.33 -10.65
N VAL A 246 -19.63 -19.48 -10.00
CA VAL A 246 -20.12 -19.74 -8.64
C VAL A 246 -20.93 -21.03 -8.57
N LEU A 247 -21.80 -21.29 -9.55
CA LEU A 247 -22.60 -22.52 -9.57
C LEU A 247 -21.73 -23.77 -9.73
N VAL A 248 -20.72 -23.73 -10.60
CA VAL A 248 -19.75 -24.82 -10.77
C VAL A 248 -18.98 -25.09 -9.48
N PHE A 249 -18.56 -24.03 -8.77
CA PHE A 249 -17.86 -24.18 -7.51
C PHE A 249 -18.73 -24.77 -6.41
N LEU A 250 -19.98 -24.30 -6.28
CA LEU A 250 -20.92 -24.85 -5.30
C LEU A 250 -21.27 -26.32 -5.60
N ASN A 251 -21.41 -26.68 -6.88
CA ASN A 251 -21.69 -28.06 -7.27
C ASN A 251 -20.53 -28.99 -6.91
N TRP A 252 -19.30 -28.60 -7.29
CA TRP A 252 -18.12 -29.39 -6.96
C TRP A 252 -17.93 -29.51 -5.44
N TYR A 253 -18.18 -28.44 -4.69
CA TYR A 253 -18.06 -28.43 -3.24
C TYR A 253 -19.05 -29.39 -2.57
N ALA A 254 -20.30 -29.41 -3.04
CA ALA A 254 -21.32 -30.35 -2.56
C ALA A 254 -20.92 -31.82 -2.82
N GLU A 255 -20.37 -32.12 -3.99
CA GLU A 255 -19.95 -33.47 -4.38
C GLU A 255 -18.73 -33.99 -3.59
N HIS A 256 -17.82 -33.11 -3.15
CA HIS A 256 -16.50 -33.52 -2.63
C HIS A 256 -16.30 -33.28 -1.14
N LYS A 257 -17.07 -32.37 -0.53
CA LYS A 257 -16.87 -32.00 0.89
C LYS A 257 -17.94 -32.54 1.84
N ASN A 258 -18.94 -33.29 1.34
CA ASN A 258 -20.04 -33.86 2.15
C ASN A 258 -20.62 -32.83 3.15
N SER A 259 -20.71 -31.58 2.72
CA SER A 259 -21.04 -30.45 3.58
C SER A 259 -22.26 -29.71 3.06
N ASP A 260 -23.02 -29.11 3.97
CA ASP A 260 -24.15 -28.21 3.69
C ASP A 260 -23.68 -26.84 3.13
N GLY A 261 -22.76 -26.87 2.17
CA GLY A 261 -22.42 -25.71 1.36
C GLY A 261 -21.12 -25.02 1.72
N ALA A 262 -20.78 -24.03 0.89
CA ALA A 262 -19.53 -23.30 0.96
C ALA A 262 -19.72 -21.91 1.55
N SER A 263 -18.80 -21.49 2.41
CA SER A 263 -18.72 -20.09 2.89
C SER A 263 -18.23 -19.16 1.77
N VAL A 264 -18.41 -17.85 1.95
CA VAL A 264 -17.92 -16.85 0.98
C VAL A 264 -16.40 -16.96 0.82
N GLU A 265 -15.67 -17.20 1.91
CA GLU A 265 -14.20 -17.36 1.90
C GLU A 265 -13.76 -18.60 1.12
N GLU A 266 -14.51 -19.71 1.24
CA GLU A 266 -14.26 -20.95 0.48
C GLU A 266 -14.48 -20.72 -1.01
N ILE A 267 -15.56 -20.03 -1.38
CA ILE A 267 -15.84 -19.66 -2.76
C ILE A 267 -14.73 -18.73 -3.30
N MET A 268 -14.32 -17.72 -2.54
CA MET A 268 -13.21 -16.84 -2.92
C MET A 268 -11.89 -17.60 -3.11
N TYR A 269 -11.63 -18.60 -2.27
CA TYR A 269 -10.45 -19.45 -2.42
C TYR A 269 -10.52 -20.27 -3.70
N MET A 270 -11.66 -20.90 -4.00
CA MET A 270 -11.88 -21.64 -5.26
C MET A 270 -11.63 -20.76 -6.50
N PHE A 271 -12.14 -19.52 -6.50
CA PHE A 271 -11.81 -18.54 -7.54
C PHE A 271 -10.30 -18.31 -7.67
N LYS A 272 -9.61 -18.08 -6.55
CA LYS A 272 -8.18 -17.78 -6.55
C LYS A 272 -7.35 -18.92 -7.12
N VAL A 273 -7.68 -20.17 -6.81
CA VAL A 273 -6.89 -21.33 -7.26
C VAL A 273 -7.21 -21.76 -8.68
N VAL A 274 -8.44 -21.53 -9.15
CA VAL A 274 -8.89 -21.95 -10.49
C VAL A 274 -8.72 -20.87 -11.55
N THR A 275 -9.28 -19.67 -11.33
CA THR A 275 -9.34 -18.60 -12.36
C THR A 275 -8.28 -17.52 -12.14
N LYS A 276 -7.70 -17.45 -10.93
CA LYS A 276 -6.82 -16.37 -10.45
C LYS A 276 -7.47 -14.98 -10.42
N ASN A 277 -8.77 -14.89 -10.73
CA ASN A 277 -9.54 -13.65 -10.80
C ASN A 277 -10.77 -13.77 -9.89
N VAL A 278 -10.66 -13.22 -8.67
CA VAL A 278 -11.79 -13.19 -7.74
C VAL A 278 -12.72 -12.03 -8.10
N PRO A 279 -14.04 -12.26 -8.24
CA PRO A 279 -14.99 -11.19 -8.51
C PRO A 279 -14.99 -10.14 -7.39
N ASN A 280 -14.75 -8.87 -7.76
CA ASN A 280 -14.86 -7.72 -6.84
C ASN A 280 -16.27 -7.59 -6.22
N ALA A 281 -17.28 -8.17 -6.86
CA ALA A 281 -18.67 -8.12 -6.44
C ALA A 281 -19.25 -9.52 -6.17
N LEU A 282 -18.45 -10.46 -5.63
CA LEU A 282 -18.91 -11.83 -5.34
C LEU A 282 -20.21 -11.85 -4.51
N GLN A 283 -20.33 -10.97 -3.52
CA GLN A 283 -21.58 -10.85 -2.74
C GLN A 283 -22.79 -10.49 -3.60
N GLN A 284 -22.62 -9.62 -4.60
CA GLN A 284 -23.69 -9.28 -5.53
C GLN A 284 -24.04 -10.46 -6.45
N VAL A 285 -23.05 -11.24 -6.88
CA VAL A 285 -23.27 -12.47 -7.65
C VAL A 285 -24.13 -13.45 -6.85
N LEU A 286 -23.78 -13.67 -5.57
CA LEU A 286 -24.54 -14.54 -4.67
C LEU A 286 -25.98 -14.02 -4.45
N ILE A 287 -26.15 -12.71 -4.26
CA ILE A 287 -27.48 -12.09 -4.16
C ILE A 287 -28.30 -12.32 -5.44
N ASN A 288 -27.69 -12.18 -6.61
CA ASN A 288 -28.38 -12.35 -7.88
C ASN A 288 -28.83 -13.81 -8.10
N LEU A 289 -27.98 -14.77 -7.76
CA LEU A 289 -28.26 -16.21 -7.89
C LEU A 289 -29.33 -16.68 -6.89
N LYS A 290 -29.36 -16.11 -5.69
CA LYS A 290 -30.39 -16.38 -4.67
C LYS A 290 -31.71 -15.67 -4.95
N GLY A 291 -31.66 -14.54 -5.66
CA GLY A 291 -32.82 -13.68 -5.87
C GLY A 291 -34.02 -14.42 -6.47
N PRO A 292 -35.25 -13.91 -6.25
CA PRO A 292 -36.50 -14.61 -6.58
C PRO A 292 -36.68 -14.93 -8.07
N LYS A 293 -35.91 -14.26 -8.94
CA LYS A 293 -35.92 -14.51 -10.39
C LYS A 293 -35.04 -15.70 -10.82
N SER A 294 -34.01 -16.02 -10.03
CA SER A 294 -33.03 -17.05 -10.37
C SER A 294 -33.23 -18.30 -9.52
N ASN A 295 -33.29 -18.13 -8.19
CA ASN A 295 -33.49 -19.21 -7.22
C ASN A 295 -32.56 -20.43 -7.41
N LEU A 296 -31.31 -20.19 -7.81
CA LEU A 296 -30.34 -21.25 -8.11
C LEU A 296 -29.49 -21.63 -6.90
N ILE A 297 -29.39 -20.73 -5.92
CA ILE A 297 -28.66 -20.99 -4.68
C ILE A 297 -29.49 -20.57 -3.48
N ASP A 298 -29.25 -21.22 -2.36
CA ASP A 298 -29.77 -20.85 -1.05
C ASP A 298 -28.65 -20.59 -0.07
N LYS A 299 -28.99 -19.89 1.03
CA LYS A 299 -28.06 -19.57 2.11
C LYS A 299 -28.61 -20.16 3.40
N ASP A 300 -27.81 -21.01 4.06
CA ASP A 300 -28.17 -21.65 5.32
C ASP A 300 -27.98 -20.71 6.53
N ASP A 301 -28.34 -21.21 7.71
CA ASP A 301 -28.22 -20.50 8.98
C ASP A 301 -26.75 -20.23 9.38
N ASN A 302 -25.81 -21.03 8.85
CA ASN A 302 -24.37 -20.88 9.09
C ASN A 302 -23.69 -19.90 8.12
N ASN A 303 -24.46 -19.19 7.30
CA ASN A 303 -23.97 -18.32 6.23
C ASN A 303 -23.21 -19.02 5.08
N LYS A 304 -23.43 -20.32 4.90
CA LYS A 304 -22.95 -21.10 3.76
C LYS A 304 -23.98 -21.08 2.64
N PHE A 305 -23.47 -21.21 1.42
CA PHE A 305 -24.27 -21.22 0.20
C PHE A 305 -24.32 -22.63 -0.38
N ASN A 306 -25.53 -23.03 -0.80
CA ASN A 306 -25.84 -24.32 -1.40
C ASN A 306 -26.53 -24.13 -2.74
N LEU A 307 -26.41 -25.11 -3.62
CA LEU A 307 -27.30 -25.20 -4.78
C LEU A 307 -28.70 -25.60 -4.32
N THR A 308 -29.71 -24.97 -4.91
CA THR A 308 -31.06 -25.53 -4.90
C THR A 308 -31.15 -26.67 -5.90
N SER A 309 -32.24 -27.44 -5.89
CA SER A 309 -32.50 -28.44 -6.93
C SER A 309 -32.43 -27.85 -8.34
N LEU A 310 -32.91 -26.61 -8.50
CA LEU A 310 -32.86 -25.88 -9.78
C LEU A 310 -31.42 -25.50 -10.16
N GLY A 311 -30.61 -25.09 -9.18
CA GLY A 311 -29.18 -24.81 -9.38
C GLY A 311 -28.40 -26.04 -9.84
N ALA A 312 -28.65 -27.19 -9.21
CA ALA A 312 -28.02 -28.46 -9.58
C ALA A 312 -28.40 -28.88 -11.01
N MET A 313 -29.69 -28.84 -11.36
CA MET A 313 -30.17 -29.10 -12.72
C MET A 313 -29.53 -28.14 -13.73
N PHE A 314 -29.40 -26.86 -13.40
CA PHE A 314 -28.75 -25.90 -14.29
C PHE A 314 -27.30 -26.29 -14.61
N VAL A 315 -26.52 -26.73 -13.61
CA VAL A 315 -25.13 -27.18 -13.80
C VAL A 315 -25.03 -28.49 -14.57
N ALA A 316 -26.01 -29.39 -14.41
CA ALA A 316 -26.07 -30.65 -15.13
C ALA A 316 -26.43 -30.45 -16.62
N ASP A 317 -27.48 -29.68 -16.89
CA ASP A 317 -28.10 -29.60 -18.21
C ASP A 317 -27.47 -28.55 -19.11
N ASN A 318 -26.92 -27.47 -18.54
CA ASN A 318 -26.42 -26.32 -19.30
C ASN A 318 -24.89 -26.21 -19.34
N LEU A 319 -24.16 -27.08 -18.62
CA LEU A 319 -22.70 -27.00 -18.51
C LEU A 319 -22.01 -28.39 -18.66
N PRO A 320 -21.10 -28.57 -19.63
CA PRO A 320 -20.68 -27.60 -20.65
C PRO A 320 -21.75 -27.41 -21.73
N LYS A 321 -21.81 -26.20 -22.32
CA LYS A 321 -22.65 -25.95 -23.51
C LYS A 321 -22.02 -26.68 -24.70
N SER A 322 -22.75 -27.64 -25.27
CA SER A 322 -22.41 -28.29 -26.55
C SER A 322 -22.17 -27.29 -27.68
#